data_AF-A0AB34IK82-F1
#
_entry.id   AF-A0AB34IK82-F1
#
_cell.length_a   1.000
_cell.length_b   1.000
_cell.length_c   1.000
_cell.angle_alpha   90.00
_cell.angle_beta   90.00
_cell.angle_gamma   90.00
#
_symmetry.space_group_name_H-M   'P 1'
#
loop_
_entity.id
_entity.type
_entity.pdbx_description
1 polymer ?
#
loop_
_entity_poly.entity_id
_entity_poly.type
_entity_poly.pdbx_seq_one_letter_code
_entity_poly.pdbx_strand_id
1 'polypeptide(L)'
;MPDLKACAPAQQQLFECKRKLGLLPNQCYPSKGYQGQCDEAEFELKKCIAFDLDAKSAAVLYNPKARREDRVNANARLQHRLRPFNQPCTP
;
A
#
# COMPACT_ATOMS: atom_id res chain seq x y z
N MET A 1 12.07 0.27 12.98
CA MET A 1 10.96 0.84 12.18
C MET A 1 11.41 0.81 10.73
N PRO A 2 10.54 0.43 9.77
CA PRO A 2 10.88 0.52 8.35
C PRO A 2 11.36 1.93 8.01
N ASP A 3 12.36 2.03 7.13
CA ASP A 3 12.90 3.32 6.71
C ASP A 3 11.98 3.87 5.62
N LEU A 4 10.85 4.45 6.04
CA LEU A 4 9.82 5.01 5.15
C LEU A 4 10.39 6.03 4.15
N LYS A 5 11.63 6.52 4.35
CA LYS A 5 12.37 7.31 3.37
C LYS A 5 12.56 6.58 2.04
N ALA A 6 12.71 5.26 2.04
CA ALA A 6 12.80 4.46 0.81
C ALA A 6 11.51 4.54 -0.02
N CYS A 7 10.37 4.75 0.64
CA CYS A 7 9.05 4.88 0.01
C CYS A 7 8.56 6.32 -0.12
N ALA A 8 9.41 7.31 0.17
CA ALA A 8 9.07 8.73 0.04
C ALA A 8 8.52 9.10 -1.36
N PRO A 9 9.07 8.58 -2.48
CA PRO A 9 8.51 8.88 -3.81
C PRO A 9 7.07 8.38 -3.98
N ALA A 10 6.77 7.15 -3.55
CA ALA A 10 5.43 6.58 -3.62
C ALA A 10 4.45 7.30 -2.67
N GLN A 11 4.94 7.70 -1.49
CA GLN A 11 4.16 8.49 -0.54
C GLN A 11 3.81 9.87 -1.10
N GLN A 12 4.76 10.52 -1.78
CA GLN A 12 4.53 11.80 -2.44
C GLN A 12 3.51 11.68 -3.58
N GLN A 13 3.57 10.64 -4.40
CA GLN A 13 2.58 10.38 -5.44
C GLN A 13 1.16 10.23 -4.86
N LEU A 14 1.02 9.46 -3.76
CA LEU A 14 -0.27 9.32 -3.09
C LEU A 14 -0.76 10.66 -2.54
N PHE A 15 0.12 11.44 -1.93
CA PHE A 15 -0.20 12.77 -1.42
C PHE A 15 -0.67 13.72 -2.52
N GLU A 16 0.03 13.75 -3.66
CA GLU A 16 -0.35 14.56 -4.82
C GLU A 16 -1.70 14.13 -5.40
N CYS A 17 -1.96 12.82 -5.47
CA CYS A 17 -3.25 12.30 -5.91
C CYS A 17 -4.38 12.71 -4.96
N LYS A 18 -4.20 12.51 -3.65
CA LYS A 18 -5.16 12.95 -2.62
C LYS A 18 -5.42 14.44 -2.69
N ARG A 19 -4.38 15.25 -2.88
CA ARG A 19 -4.49 16.71 -3.03
C ARG A 19 -5.33 17.11 -4.24
N LYS A 20 -5.21 16.41 -5.37
CA LYS A 20 -6.06 16.65 -6.56
C LYS A 20 -7.53 16.33 -6.30
N LEU A 21 -7.80 15.38 -5.40
CA LEU A 21 -9.16 15.07 -4.92
C LEU A 21 -9.64 16.02 -3.82
N GLY A 22 -8.84 17.02 -3.42
CA GLY A 22 -9.16 17.94 -2.32
C GLY A 22 -9.01 17.34 -0.92
N LEU A 23 -8.31 16.21 -0.79
CA LEU A 23 -8.11 15.49 0.46
C LEU A 23 -6.79 15.86 1.13
N LEU A 24 -6.82 15.95 2.46
CA LEU A 24 -5.65 16.11 3.32
C LEU A 24 -4.89 14.77 3.51
N PRO A 25 -3.60 14.78 3.92
CA PRO A 25 -2.76 13.58 3.97
C PRO A 25 -3.30 12.43 4.83
N ASN A 26 -4.16 12.71 5.81
CA ASN A 26 -4.79 11.73 6.69
C ASN A 26 -6.31 11.66 6.54
N GLN A 27 -6.86 12.29 5.51
CA GLN A 27 -8.28 12.14 5.20
C GLN A 27 -8.50 10.85 4.43
N CYS A 28 -9.55 10.13 4.86
CA CYS A 28 -10.09 8.98 4.16
C CYS A 28 -10.77 9.43 2.86
N TYR A 29 -10.84 8.53 1.87
CA TYR A 29 -11.65 8.81 0.69
C TYR A 29 -13.14 8.85 1.07
N PRO A 30 -13.94 9.70 0.41
CA PRO A 30 -15.38 9.70 0.63
C PRO A 30 -15.98 8.35 0.21
N SER A 31 -16.81 7.76 1.06
CA SER A 31 -17.45 6.45 0.82
C SER A 31 -18.37 6.44 -0.41
N LYS A 32 -18.83 7.62 -0.84
CA LYS A 32 -19.58 7.82 -2.10
C LYS A 32 -18.76 8.70 -3.04
N GLY A 33 -18.58 8.25 -4.28
CA GLY A 33 -17.95 9.04 -5.35
C GLY A 33 -16.45 8.81 -5.55
N TYR A 34 -15.78 8.07 -4.66
CA TYR A 34 -14.44 7.58 -4.95
C TYR A 34 -14.50 6.48 -6.01
N GLN A 35 -13.77 6.65 -7.11
CA GLN A 35 -13.77 5.73 -8.25
C GLN A 35 -12.39 5.09 -8.47
N GLY A 36 -11.57 5.01 -7.42
CA GLY A 36 -10.24 4.41 -7.50
C GLY A 36 -9.18 5.32 -8.13
N GLN A 37 -9.40 6.65 -8.16
CA GLN A 37 -8.46 7.57 -8.82
C GLN A 37 -7.04 7.53 -8.24
N CYS A 38 -6.88 7.12 -6.97
CA CYS A 38 -5.58 7.00 -6.30
C CYS A 38 -5.18 5.54 -6.00
N ASP A 39 -5.92 4.54 -6.50
CA ASP A 39 -5.68 3.13 -6.18
C ASP A 39 -4.30 2.65 -6.66
N GLU A 40 -3.84 3.14 -7.80
CA GLU A 40 -2.50 2.84 -8.32
C GLU A 40 -1.40 3.39 -7.40
N ALA A 41 -1.53 4.64 -6.96
CA ALA A 41 -0.59 5.26 -6.03
C ALA A 41 -0.61 4.57 -4.65
N GLU A 42 -1.79 4.16 -4.18
CA GLU A 42 -1.89 3.33 -2.97
C GLU A 42 -1.24 1.97 -3.14
N PHE A 43 -1.43 1.34 -4.30
CA PHE A 43 -0.86 0.04 -4.60
C PHE A 43 0.68 0.12 -4.62
N GLU A 44 1.25 1.11 -5.30
CA GLU A 44 2.70 1.30 -5.34
C GLU A 44 3.29 1.65 -3.96
N LEU A 45 2.59 2.45 -3.14
CA LEU A 45 3.01 2.71 -1.77
C LEU A 45 2.97 1.42 -0.92
N LYS A 46 1.87 0.66 -0.97
CA LYS A 46 1.73 -0.61 -0.25
C LYS A 46 2.81 -1.61 -0.66
N LYS A 47 3.09 -1.68 -1.96
CA LYS A 47 4.14 -2.52 -2.53
C LYS A 47 5.53 -2.09 -2.05
N CYS A 48 5.85 -0.80 -2.09
CA CYS A 48 7.12 -0.30 -1.57
C CYS A 48 7.31 -0.65 -0.10
N ILE A 49 6.30 -0.38 0.75
CA ILE A 49 6.35 -0.70 2.18
C ILE A 49 6.50 -2.21 2.40
N ALA A 50 5.82 -3.04 1.60
CA ALA A 50 5.97 -4.49 1.67
C ALA A 50 7.40 -4.93 1.33
N PHE A 51 8.03 -4.35 0.32
CA PHE A 51 9.43 -4.64 -0.03
C PHE A 51 10.42 -4.17 1.04
N ASP A 52 10.18 -3.01 1.66
CA ASP A 52 11.02 -2.49 2.76
C ASP A 52 10.90 -3.37 4.03
N LEU A 53 9.70 -3.86 4.34
CA LEU A 53 9.45 -4.69 5.52
C LEU A 53 9.86 -6.16 5.38
N ASP A 54 9.64 -6.76 4.21
CA ASP A 54 9.97 -8.16 3.91
C ASP A 54 10.06 -8.36 2.39
N ALA A 55 11.21 -8.03 1.81
CA ALA A 55 11.49 -8.18 0.38
C ALA A 55 11.24 -9.61 -0.14
N LYS A 56 11.46 -10.65 0.68
CA LYS A 56 11.26 -12.05 0.25
C LYS A 56 9.79 -12.36 0.09
N SER A 57 8.97 -12.03 1.10
CA SER A 57 7.52 -12.23 1.01
C SER A 57 6.91 -11.30 -0.04
N ALA A 58 7.37 -10.06 -0.17
CA ALA A 58 6.90 -9.12 -1.18
C ALA A 58 7.20 -9.60 -2.60
N ALA A 59 8.41 -10.11 -2.85
CA ALA A 59 8.78 -10.69 -4.14
C ALA A 59 7.87 -11.86 -4.52
N VAL A 60 7.47 -12.72 -3.56
CA VAL A 60 6.51 -13.80 -3.83
C VAL A 60 5.10 -13.25 -4.08
N LEU A 61 4.63 -12.35 -3.22
CA LEU A 61 3.27 -11.78 -3.29
C LEU A 61 3.01 -11.08 -4.63
N TYR A 62 3.95 -10.26 -5.09
CA TYR A 62 3.82 -9.46 -6.31
C TYR A 62 4.34 -10.18 -7.57
N ASN A 63 4.76 -11.44 -7.47
CA ASN A 63 5.16 -12.24 -8.64
C ASN A 63 3.92 -12.90 -9.29
N PRO A 64 3.54 -12.53 -10.52
CA PRO A 64 2.39 -13.14 -11.20
C PRO A 64 2.58 -14.62 -11.53
N LYS A 65 3.84 -15.09 -11.58
CA LYS A 65 4.21 -16.49 -11.86
C LYS A 65 4.25 -17.38 -10.60
N ALA A 66 4.17 -16.79 -9.40
CA ALA A 66 4.13 -17.56 -8.15
C ALA A 66 2.80 -18.31 -8.02
N ARG A 67 2.82 -19.49 -7.38
CA ARG A 67 1.58 -20.25 -7.14
C ARG A 67 0.65 -19.45 -6.23
N ARG A 68 -0.66 -19.65 -6.41
CA ARG A 68 -1.69 -18.95 -5.61
C ARG A 68 -1.46 -19.14 -4.11
N GLU A 69 -1.17 -20.37 -3.68
CA GLU A 69 -0.92 -20.71 -2.27
C GLU A 69 0.28 -19.95 -1.70
N ASP A 70 1.39 -19.88 -2.45
CA ASP A 70 2.60 -19.16 -2.04
C ASP A 70 2.32 -17.66 -1.85
N ARG A 71 1.53 -17.06 -2.76
CA ARG A 71 1.11 -15.66 -2.65
C ARG A 71 0.22 -15.43 -1.44
N VAL A 72 -0.72 -16.34 -1.15
CA VAL A 72 -1.59 -16.25 0.05
C VAL A 72 -0.76 -16.32 1.32
N ASN A 73 0.18 -17.27 1.40
CA ASN A 73 1.07 -17.42 2.56
C ASN A 73 2.00 -16.21 2.74
N ALA A 74 2.56 -15.68 1.65
CA ALA A 74 3.36 -14.47 1.67
C ALA A 74 2.54 -13.25 2.11
N ASN A 75 1.31 -13.10 1.63
CA ASN A 75 0.40 -12.04 2.08
C ASN A 75 0.11 -12.15 3.58
N ALA A 76 -0.18 -13.35 4.10
CA ALA A 76 -0.46 -13.54 5.53
C ALA A 76 0.72 -13.09 6.41
N ARG A 77 1.96 -13.42 6.01
CA ARG A 77 3.18 -12.99 6.71
C ARG A 77 3.35 -11.47 6.66
N LEU A 78 3.10 -10.86 5.50
CA LEU A 78 3.20 -9.41 5.30
C LEU A 78 2.12 -8.64 6.07
N GLN A 79 0.87 -9.10 6.07
CA GLN A 79 -0.25 -8.43 6.76
C GLN A 79 0.01 -8.25 8.26
N HIS A 80 0.63 -9.24 8.90
CA HIS A 80 1.02 -9.12 10.31
C HIS A 80 2.02 -7.97 10.54
N ARG A 81 2.92 -7.73 9.58
CA ARG A 81 3.92 -6.65 9.63
C ARG A 81 3.37 -5.30 9.17
N LEU A 82 2.40 -5.31 8.26
CA LEU A 82 1.77 -4.13 7.66
C LEU A 82 0.65 -3.54 8.52
N ARG A 83 0.18 -4.23 9.58
CA ARG A 83 -0.88 -3.75 10.48
C ARG A 83 -0.75 -2.29 10.94
N PRO A 84 0.44 -1.77 11.30
CA PRO A 84 0.60 -0.37 11.70
C PRO A 84 0.34 0.63 10.56
N PHE A 85 0.47 0.18 9.30
CA PHE A 85 0.37 0.99 8.08
C PHE A 85 -0.99 0.81 7.37
N ASN A 86 -1.61 -0.36 7.53
CA ASN A 86 -2.98 -0.63 7.08
C ASN A 86 -3.99 -0.09 8.11
N GLN A 87 -3.97 1.22 8.38
CA GLN A 87 -5.14 1.84 8.99
C GLN A 87 -6.22 1.96 7.91
N PRO A 88 -7.36 1.27 8.06
CA PRO A 88 -8.42 1.34 7.07
C PRO A 88 -8.93 2.79 6.99
N CYS A 89 -8.74 3.41 5.83
CA CYS A 89 -9.31 4.71 5.51
C CYS A 89 -10.79 4.57 5.14
N THR A 90 -11.56 3.94 6.01
CA THR A 90 -13.04 3.93 5.99
C THR A 90 -13.53 4.65 7.24
N PRO A 91 -14.51 5.56 7.13
CA PRO A 91 -15.09 6.23 8.29
C PRO A 91 -15.73 5.24 9.28
#